data_AF-A0A0K3ASA5-F1
#
_entry.id   AF-A0A0K3ASA5-F1
#
_cell.length_a   1.000
_cell.length_b   1.000
_cell.length_c   1.000
_cell.angle_alpha   90.00
_cell.angle_beta   90.00
_cell.angle_gamma   90.00
#
_symmetry.space_group_name_H-M   'P 1'
#
loop_
_entity.id
_entity.type
_entity.pdbx_description
1 polymer ?
#
loop_
_entity_poly.entity_id
_entity_poly.type
_entity_poly.pdbx_seq_one_letter_code
_entity_poly.pdbx_strand_id
1 'polypeptide(L)'
;MSIGYLAKDIECLLSELDENLSELKAILKDHISQKVINAANDKLSEVILLAERIKTSKISYKLEIEVSNSHTQSLHSKKLIQYEETFKEFMVLVEHYTNQLREISTCESIEEKLKHESRAKKLIVWGDKVQDKTQESINNMTKITTDAERIGDDIMRDLERQTETLNRVQRNFSNVDNNVTTAKMAVNAIAKSILRDKFVKVMLIGILILSIACVCVYLITSSFNESNNNKGFRDKGHGRGPPPSDQNTPFKENLQSS
;
A
#
# COMPACT_ATOMS: atom_id res chain seq x y z
N MET A 1 -2.98 -17.15 -3.79
CA MET A 1 -4.38 -17.63 -3.72
C MET A 1 -4.85 -17.26 -2.32
N SER A 2 -5.82 -16.36 -2.11
CA SER A 2 -5.97 -15.76 -0.76
C SER A 2 -6.18 -16.82 0.33
N ILE A 3 -5.49 -16.66 1.47
CA ILE A 3 -5.46 -17.57 2.64
C ILE A 3 -6.86 -18.02 3.11
N GLY A 4 -7.88 -17.19 2.91
CA GLY A 4 -9.27 -17.51 3.21
C GLY A 4 -9.89 -18.58 2.29
N TYR A 5 -9.46 -18.68 1.03
CA TYR A 5 -9.91 -19.73 0.11
C TYR A 5 -9.33 -21.09 0.50
N LEU A 6 -8.06 -21.14 0.88
CA LEU A 6 -7.42 -22.38 1.32
C LEU A 6 -8.03 -22.92 2.63
N ALA A 7 -8.36 -22.03 3.57
CA ALA A 7 -9.07 -22.43 4.79
C ALA A 7 -10.45 -23.02 4.49
N LYS A 8 -11.21 -22.38 3.60
CA LYS A 8 -12.54 -22.85 3.18
C LYS A 8 -12.47 -24.17 2.40
N ASP A 9 -11.44 -24.35 1.58
CA ASP A 9 -11.20 -25.60 0.84
C ASP A 9 -10.91 -26.75 1.81
N ILE A 10 -10.08 -26.53 2.85
CA ILE A 10 -9.83 -27.53 3.90
C ILE A 10 -11.13 -27.89 4.65
N GLU A 11 -11.95 -26.90 5.02
CA GLU A 11 -13.24 -27.16 5.68
C GLU A 11 -14.19 -27.98 4.80
N CYS A 12 -14.26 -27.66 3.51
CA CYS A 12 -15.07 -28.42 2.55
C CYS A 12 -14.59 -29.87 2.43
N LEU A 13 -13.28 -30.07 2.30
CA LEU A 13 -12.69 -31.41 2.18
C LEU A 13 -12.84 -32.22 3.46
N LEU A 14 -12.76 -31.60 4.65
CA LEU A 14 -13.02 -32.28 5.92
C LEU A 14 -14.49 -32.72 6.04
N SER A 15 -15.44 -31.89 5.60
CA SER A 15 -16.85 -32.26 5.57
C SER A 15 -17.12 -33.41 4.59
N GLU A 16 -16.50 -33.38 3.42
CA GLU A 16 -16.60 -34.44 2.41
C GLU A 16 -15.98 -35.74 2.92
N LEU A 17 -14.86 -35.67 3.66
CA LEU A 17 -14.24 -36.84 4.29
C LEU A 17 -15.17 -37.49 5.33
N ASP A 18 -15.85 -36.68 6.17
CA ASP A 18 -16.77 -37.18 7.19
C ASP A 18 -17.98 -37.90 6.56
N GLU A 19 -18.57 -37.31 5.51
CA GLU A 19 -19.67 -37.92 4.76
C GLU A 19 -19.27 -39.28 4.17
N ASN A 20 -18.11 -39.34 3.49
CA ASN A 20 -17.60 -40.56 2.89
C ASN A 20 -17.22 -41.63 3.93
N LEU A 21 -16.74 -41.23 5.10
CA LEU A 21 -16.49 -42.14 6.22
C LEU A 21 -17.78 -42.70 6.82
N SER A 22 -18.83 -41.89 6.91
CA SER A 22 -20.16 -42.33 7.35
C SER A 22 -20.76 -43.34 6.38
N GLU A 23 -20.64 -43.10 5.07
CA GLU A 23 -21.05 -44.04 4.03
C GLU A 23 -20.26 -45.35 4.09
N LEU A 24 -18.93 -45.28 4.22
CA LEU A 24 -18.08 -46.46 4.36
C LEU A 24 -18.48 -47.31 5.58
N LYS A 25 -18.76 -46.65 6.71
CA LYS A 25 -19.27 -47.31 7.92
C LYS A 25 -20.62 -47.99 7.68
N ALA A 26 -21.52 -47.34 6.96
CA ALA A 26 -22.83 -47.92 6.64
C ALA A 26 -22.70 -49.16 5.75
N ILE A 27 -21.83 -49.12 4.73
CA ILE A 27 -21.55 -50.26 3.84
C ILE A 27 -20.90 -51.41 4.62
N LEU A 28 -19.95 -51.10 5.51
CA LEU A 28 -19.33 -52.10 6.37
C LEU A 28 -20.35 -52.76 7.30
N LYS A 29 -21.29 -52.01 7.88
CA LYS A 29 -22.30 -52.58 8.78
C LYS A 29 -23.20 -53.64 8.12
N ASP A 30 -23.37 -53.59 6.79
CA ASP A 30 -24.26 -54.49 6.03
C ASP A 30 -23.58 -55.82 5.63
N HIS A 31 -22.53 -56.23 6.36
CA HIS A 31 -21.72 -57.44 6.15
C HIS A 31 -22.55 -58.65 5.67
N ILE A 32 -22.31 -59.17 4.45
CA ILE A 32 -22.50 -60.59 4.05
C ILE A 32 -22.14 -60.89 2.57
N SER A 33 -21.90 -59.92 1.66
CA SER A 33 -21.65 -60.24 0.23
C SER A 33 -20.33 -59.69 -0.34
N GLN A 34 -19.69 -60.44 -1.25
CA GLN A 34 -18.49 -60.03 -1.99
C GLN A 34 -18.68 -58.72 -2.79
N LYS A 35 -19.93 -58.40 -3.16
CA LYS A 35 -20.29 -57.10 -3.76
C LYS A 35 -20.13 -55.94 -2.78
N VAL A 36 -20.43 -56.16 -1.51
CA VAL A 36 -20.31 -55.18 -0.41
C VAL A 36 -18.83 -54.93 -0.09
N ILE A 37 -17.99 -55.97 -0.13
CA ILE A 37 -16.53 -55.84 0.06
C ILE A 37 -15.90 -55.01 -1.06
N ASN A 38 -16.27 -55.25 -2.32
CA ASN A 38 -15.77 -54.44 -3.44
C ASN A 38 -16.23 -52.98 -3.34
N ALA A 39 -17.51 -52.74 -3.03
CA ALA A 39 -18.03 -51.38 -2.83
C ALA A 39 -17.34 -50.65 -1.66
N ALA A 40 -17.03 -51.36 -0.57
CA ALA A 40 -16.31 -50.80 0.56
C ALA A 40 -14.84 -50.48 0.21
N ASN A 41 -14.18 -51.30 -0.61
CA ASN A 41 -12.82 -51.02 -1.11
C ASN A 41 -12.77 -49.82 -2.06
N ASP A 42 -13.77 -49.68 -2.94
CA ASP A 42 -13.90 -48.51 -3.82
C ASP A 42 -14.09 -47.24 -2.98
N LYS A 43 -14.98 -47.28 -1.98
CA LYS A 43 -15.23 -46.16 -1.08
C LYS A 43 -14.02 -45.83 -0.19
N LEU A 44 -13.29 -46.85 0.29
CA LEU A 44 -12.03 -46.64 1.01
C LEU A 44 -10.99 -45.94 0.13
N SER A 45 -10.94 -46.26 -1.16
CA SER A 45 -10.03 -45.59 -2.10
C SER A 45 -10.38 -44.11 -2.26
N GLU A 46 -11.67 -43.76 -2.34
CA GLU A 46 -12.13 -42.36 -2.34
C GLU A 46 -11.72 -41.62 -1.05
N VAL A 47 -11.92 -42.25 0.10
CA VAL A 47 -11.55 -41.71 1.41
C VAL A 47 -10.03 -41.47 1.51
N ILE A 48 -9.20 -42.38 1.01
CA ILE A 48 -7.73 -42.23 0.98
C ILE A 48 -7.33 -41.06 0.05
N LEU A 49 -7.95 -40.94 -1.12
CA LEU A 49 -7.67 -39.85 -2.06
C LEU A 49 -8.04 -38.48 -1.46
N LEU A 50 -9.18 -38.39 -0.77
CA LEU A 50 -9.59 -37.19 -0.05
C LEU A 50 -8.60 -36.85 1.08
N ALA A 51 -8.16 -37.85 1.84
CA ALA A 51 -7.16 -37.65 2.88
C ALA A 51 -5.84 -37.08 2.33
N GLU A 52 -5.39 -37.55 1.16
CA GLU A 52 -4.19 -37.05 0.51
C GLU A 52 -4.36 -35.61 -0.02
N ARG A 53 -5.54 -35.28 -0.54
CA ARG A 53 -5.88 -33.92 -0.97
C ARG A 53 -5.93 -32.95 0.22
N ILE A 54 -6.44 -33.38 1.38
CA ILE A 54 -6.41 -32.58 2.62
C ILE A 54 -4.98 -32.33 3.07
N LYS A 55 -4.09 -33.35 3.06
CA LYS A 55 -2.67 -33.15 3.40
C LYS A 55 -2.01 -32.11 2.50
N THR A 56 -2.24 -32.20 1.19
CA THR A 56 -1.67 -31.28 0.20
C THR A 56 -2.17 -29.85 0.41
N SER A 57 -3.47 -29.70 0.66
CA SER A 57 -4.10 -28.40 0.92
C SER A 57 -3.62 -27.79 2.24
N LYS A 58 -3.39 -28.62 3.27
CA LYS A 58 -2.81 -28.21 4.55
C LYS A 58 -1.39 -27.67 4.41
N ILE A 59 -0.53 -28.34 3.64
CA ILE A 59 0.83 -27.89 3.36
C ILE A 59 0.78 -26.50 2.70
N SER A 60 -0.07 -26.35 1.69
CA SER A 60 -0.26 -25.08 0.97
C SER A 60 -0.76 -23.96 1.90
N TYR A 61 -1.72 -24.26 2.78
CA TYR A 61 -2.24 -23.33 3.77
C TYR A 61 -1.19 -22.93 4.81
N LYS A 62 -0.34 -23.86 5.27
CA LYS A 62 0.77 -23.57 6.17
C LYS A 62 1.78 -22.61 5.53
N LEU A 63 2.14 -22.82 4.26
CA LEU A 63 3.04 -21.93 3.53
C LEU A 63 2.44 -20.52 3.39
N GLU A 64 1.16 -20.40 3.08
CA GLU A 64 0.48 -19.09 2.96
C GLU A 64 0.42 -18.36 4.32
N ILE A 65 0.30 -19.09 5.44
CA ILE A 65 0.39 -18.55 6.81
C ILE A 65 1.80 -18.01 7.08
N GLU A 66 2.85 -18.74 6.69
CA GLU A 66 4.24 -18.33 6.90
C GLU A 66 4.61 -17.06 6.13
N VAL A 67 3.97 -16.82 4.98
CA VAL A 67 4.15 -15.61 4.16
C VAL A 67 3.28 -14.42 4.64
N SER A 68 2.30 -14.67 5.52
CA SER A 68 1.34 -13.66 5.98
C SER A 68 1.86 -12.80 7.15
N ASN A 69 1.26 -11.61 7.35
CA ASN A 69 1.60 -10.70 8.44
C ASN A 69 1.48 -11.35 9.83
N SER A 70 2.35 -10.93 10.78
CA SER A 70 2.44 -11.49 12.14
C SER A 70 1.10 -11.56 12.90
N HIS A 71 0.20 -10.60 12.72
CA HIS A 71 -1.12 -10.61 13.34
C HIS A 71 -2.03 -11.74 12.79
N THR A 72 -2.08 -11.89 11.46
CA THR A 72 -2.83 -12.93 10.75
C THR A 72 -2.26 -14.32 11.01
N GLN A 73 -0.94 -14.42 11.18
CA GLN A 73 -0.25 -15.67 11.47
C GLN A 73 -0.75 -16.33 12.77
N SER A 74 -0.96 -15.54 13.84
CA SER A 74 -1.41 -16.05 15.14
C SER A 74 -2.84 -16.59 15.13
N LEU A 75 -3.71 -16.05 14.27
CA LEU A 75 -5.11 -16.46 14.16
C LEU A 75 -5.23 -17.72 13.30
N HIS A 76 -4.56 -17.73 12.15
CA HIS A 76 -4.61 -18.86 11.22
C HIS A 76 -3.77 -20.05 11.69
N SER A 77 -2.73 -19.86 12.51
CA SER A 77 -1.99 -20.97 13.13
C SER A 77 -2.85 -21.76 14.11
N LYS A 78 -3.70 -21.09 14.91
CA LYS A 78 -4.65 -21.76 15.81
C LYS A 78 -5.67 -22.60 15.03
N LYS A 79 -6.19 -22.07 13.93
CA LYS A 79 -7.10 -22.81 13.05
C LYS A 79 -6.41 -24.00 12.38
N LEU A 80 -5.16 -23.83 11.94
CA LEU A 80 -4.38 -24.92 11.38
C LEU A 80 -4.21 -26.07 12.37
N ILE A 81 -3.93 -25.78 13.65
CA ILE A 81 -3.82 -26.80 14.70
C ILE A 81 -5.16 -27.54 14.87
N GLN A 82 -6.29 -26.82 14.87
CA GLN A 82 -7.62 -27.44 14.96
C GLN A 82 -7.92 -28.37 13.76
N TYR A 83 -7.57 -27.94 12.54
CA TYR A 83 -7.70 -28.80 11.36
C TYR A 83 -6.76 -30.02 11.42
N GLU A 84 -5.57 -29.87 12.03
CA GLU A 84 -4.65 -31.00 12.23
C GLU A 84 -5.17 -32.04 13.22
N GLU A 85 -5.76 -31.60 14.33
CA GLU A 85 -6.35 -32.48 15.32
C GLU A 85 -7.52 -33.27 14.72
N THR A 86 -8.47 -32.58 14.09
CA THR A 86 -9.63 -33.21 13.44
C THR A 86 -9.21 -34.16 12.32
N PHE A 87 -8.25 -33.78 11.48
CA PHE A 87 -7.72 -34.66 10.44
C PHE A 87 -7.05 -35.91 11.03
N LYS A 88 -6.32 -35.77 12.14
CA LYS A 88 -5.66 -36.89 12.81
C LYS A 88 -6.69 -37.89 13.37
N GLU A 89 -7.79 -37.41 13.95
CA GLU A 89 -8.90 -38.24 14.39
C GLU A 89 -9.50 -39.03 13.23
N PHE A 90 -9.75 -38.38 12.09
CA PHE A 90 -10.24 -39.07 10.89
C PHE A 90 -9.26 -40.12 10.36
N MET A 91 -7.96 -39.84 10.36
CA MET A 91 -6.95 -40.81 9.91
C MET A 91 -6.94 -42.09 10.76
N VAL A 92 -7.18 -41.99 12.07
CA VAL A 92 -7.32 -43.18 12.95
C VAL A 92 -8.56 -44.00 12.55
N LEU A 93 -9.66 -43.34 12.18
CA LEU A 93 -10.86 -44.03 11.69
C LEU A 93 -10.62 -44.71 10.33
N VAL A 94 -9.91 -44.05 9.41
CA VAL A 94 -9.51 -44.64 8.12
C VAL A 94 -8.67 -45.90 8.34
N GLU A 95 -7.69 -45.83 9.25
CA GLU A 95 -6.85 -46.98 9.58
C GLU A 95 -7.67 -48.13 10.20
N HIS A 96 -8.61 -47.80 11.09
CA HIS A 96 -9.53 -48.78 11.67
C HIS A 96 -10.35 -49.51 10.60
N TYR A 97 -10.98 -48.78 9.67
CA TYR A 97 -11.79 -49.39 8.60
C TYR A 97 -10.94 -50.15 7.58
N THR A 98 -9.71 -49.68 7.31
CA THR A 98 -8.74 -50.40 6.47
C THR A 98 -8.39 -51.76 7.09
N ASN A 99 -8.13 -51.79 8.39
CA ASN A 99 -7.84 -53.02 9.11
C ASN A 99 -9.07 -53.95 9.17
N GLN A 100 -10.27 -53.40 9.40
CA GLN A 100 -11.51 -54.18 9.38
C GLN A 100 -11.77 -54.83 8.01
N LEU A 101 -11.59 -54.10 6.91
CA LEU A 101 -11.70 -54.65 5.55
C LEU A 101 -10.65 -55.72 5.26
N ARG A 102 -9.43 -55.52 5.74
CA ARG A 102 -8.35 -56.50 5.62
C ARG A 102 -8.69 -57.79 6.35
N GLU A 103 -9.22 -57.71 7.57
CA GLU A 103 -9.64 -58.86 8.37
C GLU A 103 -10.78 -59.64 7.71
N ILE A 104 -11.80 -58.95 7.20
CA ILE A 104 -12.93 -59.56 6.45
C ILE A 104 -12.43 -60.26 5.18
N SER A 105 -11.51 -59.62 4.45
CA SER A 105 -10.88 -60.19 3.25
C SER A 105 -10.01 -61.42 3.57
N THR A 106 -9.40 -61.47 4.77
CA THR A 106 -8.61 -62.64 5.22
C THR A 106 -9.46 -63.77 5.81
N CYS A 107 -10.64 -63.49 6.37
CA CYS A 107 -11.56 -64.53 6.84
C CYS A 107 -12.16 -65.37 5.70
N GLU A 108 -12.38 -64.79 4.52
CA GLU A 108 -12.72 -65.56 3.30
C GLU A 108 -11.53 -66.38 2.74
N SER A 109 -10.30 -66.15 3.22
CA SER A 109 -9.08 -66.74 2.66
C SER A 109 -8.79 -68.19 3.10
N ILE A 110 -9.53 -68.75 4.07
CA ILE A 110 -9.33 -70.16 4.46
C ILE A 110 -10.02 -71.12 3.46
N GLU A 111 -11.05 -70.67 2.75
CA GLU A 111 -11.78 -71.47 1.77
C GLU A 111 -11.16 -71.41 0.35
N GLU A 112 -10.34 -70.39 0.05
CA GLU A 112 -9.86 -70.10 -1.31
C GLU A 112 -8.44 -70.63 -1.64
N LYS A 113 -8.00 -71.72 -1.00
CA LYS A 113 -6.71 -72.38 -1.32
C LYS A 113 -6.63 -72.98 -2.75
N LEU A 114 -7.68 -72.87 -3.57
CA LEU A 114 -7.71 -73.39 -4.95
C LEU A 114 -7.54 -72.32 -6.06
N LYS A 115 -7.41 -71.02 -5.74
CA LYS A 115 -7.50 -69.91 -6.73
C LYS A 115 -6.26 -69.00 -6.83
N HIS A 116 -5.11 -69.54 -6.44
CA HIS A 116 -3.85 -68.79 -6.28
C HIS A 116 -3.28 -68.23 -7.60
N GLU A 117 -3.66 -68.76 -8.76
CA GLU A 117 -3.15 -68.32 -10.07
C GLU A 117 -3.83 -67.03 -10.60
N SER A 118 -5.10 -66.81 -10.23
CA SER A 118 -5.85 -65.62 -10.70
C SER A 118 -5.52 -64.34 -9.92
N ARG A 119 -5.18 -64.44 -8.63
CA ARG A 119 -4.79 -63.26 -7.82
C ARG A 119 -3.43 -62.71 -8.21
N ALA A 120 -2.45 -63.58 -8.49
CA ALA A 120 -1.13 -63.15 -8.97
C ALA A 120 -1.22 -62.41 -10.31
N LYS A 121 -2.00 -62.93 -11.28
CA LYS A 121 -2.25 -62.23 -12.55
C LYS A 121 -2.95 -60.89 -12.37
N LYS A 122 -3.96 -60.79 -11.49
CA LYS A 122 -4.63 -59.52 -11.20
C LYS A 122 -3.69 -58.50 -10.55
N LEU A 123 -2.79 -58.94 -9.68
CA LEU A 123 -1.82 -58.08 -9.02
C LEU A 123 -0.79 -57.52 -10.01
N ILE A 124 -0.32 -58.34 -10.96
CA ILE A 124 0.59 -57.90 -12.03
C ILE A 124 -0.09 -56.86 -12.93
N VAL A 125 -1.32 -57.13 -13.38
CA VAL A 125 -2.08 -56.18 -14.21
C VAL A 125 -2.37 -54.87 -13.48
N TRP A 126 -2.62 -54.93 -12.17
CA TRP A 126 -2.78 -53.74 -11.34
C TRP A 126 -1.46 -52.97 -11.19
N GLY A 127 -0.35 -53.69 -10.97
CA GLY A 127 0.99 -53.11 -10.89
C GLY A 127 1.37 -52.36 -12.16
N ASP A 128 1.16 -52.96 -13.34
CA ASP A 128 1.38 -52.31 -14.64
C ASP A 128 0.52 -51.04 -14.76
N LYS A 129 -0.77 -51.12 -14.43
CA LYS A 129 -1.68 -49.96 -14.54
C LYS A 129 -1.29 -48.82 -13.59
N VAL A 130 -0.76 -49.12 -12.40
CA VAL A 130 -0.23 -48.12 -11.48
C VAL A 130 1.06 -47.53 -12.04
N GLN A 131 1.97 -48.36 -12.56
CA GLN A 131 3.23 -47.92 -13.14
C GLN A 131 3.01 -47.02 -14.37
N ASP A 132 2.06 -47.37 -15.24
CA ASP A 132 1.70 -46.55 -16.41
C ASP A 132 1.19 -45.16 -15.98
N LYS A 133 0.31 -45.11 -14.98
CA LYS A 133 -0.17 -43.84 -14.42
C LYS A 133 0.93 -43.03 -13.73
N THR A 134 1.86 -43.70 -13.04
CA THR A 134 3.02 -43.05 -12.45
C THR A 134 3.92 -42.48 -13.53
N GLN A 135 4.16 -43.22 -14.62
CA GLN A 135 4.97 -42.74 -15.73
C GLN A 135 4.33 -41.54 -16.44
N GLU A 136 3.01 -41.57 -16.66
CA GLU A 136 2.26 -40.42 -17.19
C GLU A 136 2.37 -39.20 -16.28
N SER A 137 2.25 -39.41 -14.96
CA SER A 137 2.38 -38.34 -13.97
C SER A 137 3.79 -37.74 -13.94
N ILE A 138 4.83 -38.57 -14.05
CA ILE A 138 6.23 -38.13 -14.14
C ILE A 138 6.41 -37.29 -15.41
N ASN A 139 5.92 -37.77 -16.56
CA ASN A 139 6.05 -37.04 -17.82
C ASN A 139 5.36 -35.67 -17.77
N ASN A 140 4.16 -35.61 -17.16
CA ASN A 140 3.46 -34.35 -16.93
C ASN A 140 4.23 -33.43 -15.99
N MET A 141 4.80 -33.96 -14.91
CA MET A 141 5.62 -33.19 -13.97
C MET A 141 6.87 -32.62 -14.66
N THR A 142 7.57 -33.42 -15.46
CA THR A 142 8.72 -32.95 -16.26
C THR A 142 8.31 -31.81 -17.17
N LYS A 143 7.19 -31.92 -17.87
CA LYS A 143 6.67 -30.85 -18.72
C LYS A 143 6.40 -29.56 -17.94
N ILE A 144 5.73 -29.67 -16.78
CA ILE A 144 5.45 -28.51 -15.91
C ILE A 144 6.75 -27.90 -15.39
N THR A 145 7.74 -28.70 -15.01
CA THR A 145 9.05 -28.22 -14.56
C THR A 145 9.77 -27.47 -15.68
N THR A 146 9.79 -28.01 -16.90
CA THR A 146 10.38 -27.32 -18.06
C THR A 146 9.65 -26.02 -18.39
N ASP A 147 8.32 -26.00 -18.32
CA ASP A 147 7.54 -24.78 -18.51
C ASP A 147 7.83 -23.76 -17.40
N ALA A 148 8.01 -24.21 -16.15
CA ALA A 148 8.38 -23.35 -15.02
C ALA A 148 9.79 -22.79 -15.15
N GLU A 149 10.76 -23.58 -15.62
CA GLU A 149 12.11 -23.11 -15.94
C GLU A 149 12.06 -22.00 -16.99
N ARG A 150 11.28 -22.19 -18.06
CA ARG A 150 11.10 -21.18 -19.12
C ARG A 150 10.47 -19.89 -18.59
N ILE A 151 9.42 -20.01 -17.78
CA ILE A 151 8.78 -18.85 -17.12
C ILE A 151 9.78 -18.15 -16.19
N GLY A 152 10.58 -18.92 -15.45
CA GLY A 152 11.64 -18.38 -14.58
C GLY A 152 12.69 -17.59 -15.36
N ASP A 153 13.10 -18.10 -16.52
CA ASP A 153 14.04 -17.44 -17.42
C ASP A 153 13.46 -16.12 -17.96
N ASP A 154 12.18 -16.11 -18.35
CA ASP A 154 11.48 -14.91 -18.80
C ASP A 154 11.34 -13.87 -17.65
N ILE A 155 11.01 -14.31 -16.44
CA ILE A 155 10.94 -13.43 -15.25
C ILE A 155 12.32 -12.82 -14.96
N MET A 156 13.40 -13.60 -15.06
CA MET A 156 14.76 -13.11 -14.82
C MET A 156 15.13 -12.02 -15.82
N ARG A 157 14.79 -12.19 -17.10
CA ARG A 157 14.98 -11.17 -18.14
C ARG A 157 14.16 -9.91 -17.87
N ASP A 158 12.91 -10.06 -17.42
CA ASP A 158 12.07 -8.92 -17.05
C ASP A 158 12.61 -8.17 -15.82
N LEU A 159 13.15 -8.87 -14.82
CA LEU A 159 13.80 -8.27 -13.66
C LEU A 159 15.07 -7.50 -14.05
N GLU A 160 15.86 -8.02 -14.99
CA GLU A 160 17.03 -7.33 -15.52
C GLU A 160 16.61 -6.03 -16.24
N ARG A 161 15.56 -6.10 -17.08
CA ARG A 161 14.99 -4.93 -17.76
C ARG A 161 14.39 -3.90 -16.80
N GLN A 162 13.73 -4.35 -15.72
CA GLN A 162 13.21 -3.47 -14.67
C GLN A 162 14.35 -2.80 -13.89
N THR A 163 15.43 -3.54 -13.60
CA THR A 163 16.63 -3.01 -12.95
C THR A 163 17.30 -1.94 -13.80
N GLU A 164 17.42 -2.17 -15.11
CA GLU A 164 17.93 -1.17 -16.05
C GLU A 164 17.04 0.09 -16.09
N THR A 165 15.72 -0.11 -16.05
CA THR A 165 14.74 0.98 -16.01
C THR A 165 14.86 1.78 -14.72
N LEU A 166 15.00 1.13 -13.56
CA LEU A 166 15.25 1.78 -12.27
C LEU A 166 16.55 2.59 -12.28
N ASN A 167 17.63 2.02 -12.82
CA ASN A 167 18.90 2.73 -12.99
C ASN A 167 18.76 3.96 -13.90
N ARG A 168 17.92 3.89 -14.94
CA ARG A 168 17.62 5.05 -15.81
C ARG A 168 16.79 6.11 -15.08
N VAL A 169 15.80 5.70 -14.30
CA VAL A 169 14.97 6.61 -13.48
C VAL A 169 15.82 7.30 -12.42
N GLN A 170 16.72 6.57 -11.75
CA GLN A 170 17.65 7.15 -10.76
C GLN A 170 18.56 8.21 -11.39
N ARG A 171 19.11 7.93 -12.58
CA ARG A 171 19.90 8.93 -13.34
C ARG A 171 19.09 10.17 -13.67
N ASN A 172 17.84 10.01 -14.10
CA ASN A 172 16.95 11.13 -14.38
C ASN A 172 16.59 11.91 -13.10
N PHE A 173 16.40 11.24 -11.97
CA PHE A 173 16.09 11.89 -10.70
C PHE A 173 17.29 12.70 -10.18
N SER A 174 18.52 12.20 -10.32
CA SER A 174 19.73 12.97 -10.01
C SER A 174 19.86 14.23 -10.87
N ASN A 175 19.48 14.17 -12.15
CA ASN A 175 19.44 15.35 -13.02
C ASN A 175 18.34 16.34 -12.63
N VAL A 176 17.18 15.86 -12.16
CA VAL A 176 16.10 16.71 -11.65
C VAL A 176 16.54 17.42 -10.35
N ASP A 177 17.24 16.75 -9.44
CA ASP A 177 17.74 17.39 -8.21
C ASP A 177 18.71 18.54 -8.52
N ASN A 178 19.60 18.36 -9.51
CA ASN A 178 20.49 19.42 -10.00
C ASN A 178 19.72 20.62 -10.60
N ASN A 179 18.64 20.35 -11.33
CA ASN A 179 17.78 21.40 -11.88
C ASN A 179 16.97 22.11 -10.78
N VAL A 180 16.54 21.40 -9.74
CA VAL A 180 15.86 21.96 -8.57
C VAL A 180 16.81 22.82 -7.75
N THR A 181 18.08 22.43 -7.60
CA THR A 181 19.09 23.26 -6.91
C THR A 181 19.32 24.57 -7.67
N THR A 182 19.43 24.50 -8.99
CA THR A 182 19.60 25.68 -9.86
C THR A 182 18.37 26.60 -9.81
N ALA A 183 17.16 26.02 -9.80
CA ALA A 183 15.92 26.78 -9.64
C ALA A 183 15.84 27.48 -8.27
N LYS A 184 16.24 26.81 -7.18
CA LYS A 184 16.34 27.44 -5.85
C LYS A 184 17.32 28.61 -5.84
N MET A 185 18.46 28.49 -6.51
CA MET A 185 19.42 29.61 -6.65
C MET A 185 18.82 30.79 -7.41
N ALA A 186 18.10 30.54 -8.50
CA ALA A 186 17.42 31.59 -9.28
C ALA A 186 16.33 32.31 -8.46
N VAL A 187 15.49 31.55 -7.74
CA VAL A 187 14.47 32.13 -6.84
C VAL A 187 15.11 32.95 -5.73
N ASN A 188 16.22 32.49 -5.15
CA ASN A 188 16.91 33.24 -4.10
C ASN A 188 17.56 34.53 -4.63
N ALA A 189 18.04 34.54 -5.87
CA ALA A 189 18.52 35.74 -6.55
C ALA A 189 17.37 36.74 -6.81
N ILE A 190 16.21 36.26 -7.26
CA ILE A 190 15.00 37.09 -7.45
C ILE A 190 14.54 37.65 -6.09
N ALA A 191 14.47 36.83 -5.05
CA ALA A 191 14.09 37.27 -3.71
C ALA A 191 15.02 38.35 -3.17
N LYS A 192 16.35 38.19 -3.32
CA LYS A 192 17.32 39.23 -2.95
C LYS A 192 17.14 40.53 -3.72
N SER A 193 16.83 40.45 -5.01
CA SER A 193 16.57 41.64 -5.83
C SER A 193 15.33 42.42 -5.35
N ILE A 194 14.26 41.72 -5.01
CA ILE A 194 13.02 42.31 -4.48
C ILE A 194 13.27 42.95 -3.10
N LEU A 195 14.01 42.26 -2.22
CA LEU A 195 14.35 42.80 -0.90
C LEU A 195 15.18 44.08 -1.02
N ARG A 196 16.16 44.11 -1.93
CA ARG A 196 16.96 45.31 -2.20
C ARG A 196 16.08 46.47 -2.69
N ASP A 197 15.17 46.22 -3.63
CA ASP A 197 14.30 47.26 -4.15
C ASP A 197 13.33 47.81 -3.10
N LYS A 198 12.81 46.93 -2.23
CA LYS A 198 11.97 47.33 -1.10
C LYS A 198 12.77 48.12 -0.06
N PHE A 199 14.00 47.71 0.23
CA PHE A 199 14.90 48.42 1.14
C PHE A 199 15.25 49.82 0.63
N VAL A 200 15.59 49.95 -0.66
CA VAL A 200 15.87 51.25 -1.29
C VAL A 200 14.64 52.16 -1.22
N LYS A 201 13.43 51.64 -1.49
CA LYS A 201 12.19 52.43 -1.37
C LYS A 201 11.94 52.91 0.06
N VAL A 202 12.15 52.07 1.06
CA VAL A 202 12.00 52.45 2.48
C VAL A 202 13.02 53.52 2.88
N MET A 203 14.28 53.39 2.45
CA MET A 203 15.31 54.39 2.72
C MET A 203 14.97 55.76 2.10
N LEU A 204 14.45 55.77 0.87
CA LEU A 204 14.07 57.00 0.18
C LEU A 204 12.91 57.72 0.89
N ILE A 205 11.87 56.98 1.29
CA ILE A 205 10.75 57.54 2.07
C ILE A 205 11.26 58.06 3.43
N GLY A 206 12.16 57.34 4.09
CA GLY A 206 12.76 57.77 5.36
C GLY A 206 13.49 59.11 5.25
N ILE A 207 14.30 59.30 4.21
CA ILE A 207 15.00 60.58 3.95
C ILE A 207 14.00 61.71 3.71
N LEU A 208 12.92 61.46 2.95
CA LEU A 208 11.88 62.47 2.72
C LEU A 208 11.21 62.92 4.03
N ILE A 209 10.82 61.98 4.90
CA ILE A 209 10.21 62.31 6.20
C ILE A 209 11.20 63.11 7.07
N LEU A 210 12.47 62.69 7.11
CA LEU A 210 13.51 63.39 7.86
C LEU A 210 13.69 64.84 7.36
N SER A 211 13.69 65.03 6.03
CA SER A 211 13.85 66.36 5.43
C SER A 211 12.70 67.31 5.79
N ILE A 212 11.46 66.81 5.79
CA ILE A 212 10.27 67.58 6.20
C ILE A 212 10.38 67.94 7.69
N ALA A 213 10.76 66.98 8.53
CA ALA A 213 10.95 67.22 9.96
C ALA A 213 12.01 68.30 10.23
N CYS A 214 13.15 68.28 9.52
CA CYS A 214 14.18 69.31 9.63
C CYS A 214 13.66 70.69 9.24
N VAL A 215 12.90 70.81 8.14
CA VAL A 215 12.30 72.08 7.71
C VAL A 215 11.31 72.59 8.76
N CYS A 216 10.45 71.72 9.31
CA CYS A 216 9.52 72.10 10.37
C CYS A 216 10.24 72.64 11.62
N VAL A 217 11.31 71.98 12.07
CA VAL A 217 12.12 72.44 13.22
C VAL A 217 12.79 73.77 12.93
N TYR A 218 13.31 73.96 11.71
CA TYR A 218 13.91 75.23 11.28
C TYR A 218 12.88 76.36 11.30
N LEU A 219 11.67 76.14 10.76
CA LEU A 219 10.59 77.13 10.75
C LEU A 219 10.11 77.49 12.16
N ILE A 220 10.00 76.51 13.06
CA ILE A 220 9.66 76.76 14.47
C ILE A 220 10.76 77.61 15.11
N THR A 221 12.03 77.25 14.89
CA THR A 221 13.17 78.00 15.45
C THR A 221 13.25 79.42 14.87
N SER A 222 13.01 79.61 13.57
CA SER A 222 13.00 80.94 12.94
C SER A 222 11.82 81.78 13.40
N SER A 223 10.63 81.19 13.57
CA SER A 223 9.45 81.89 14.14
C SER A 223 9.68 82.29 15.60
N PHE A 224 10.43 81.48 16.36
CA PHE A 224 10.83 81.80 17.73
C PHE A 224 11.90 82.91 17.75
N ASN A 225 12.83 82.91 16.78
CA ASN A 225 13.86 83.93 16.65
C ASN A 225 13.30 85.30 16.23
N GLU A 226 12.24 85.32 15.41
CA GLU A 226 11.53 86.56 15.02
C GLU A 226 10.72 87.16 16.18
N SER A 227 10.26 86.34 17.13
CA SER A 227 9.64 86.83 18.37
C SER A 227 10.64 87.40 19.40
N ASN A 228 11.94 87.14 19.27
CA ASN A 228 12.98 87.64 20.18
C ASN A 228 13.67 88.93 19.69
N ASN A 229 13.54 89.29 18.40
CA ASN A 229 14.27 90.43 17.81
C ASN A 229 13.42 91.71 17.64
N ASN A 230 12.17 91.74 18.13
CA ASN A 230 11.28 92.90 18.01
C ASN A 230 10.91 93.53 19.37
N LYS A 231 11.93 93.83 20.19
CA LYS A 231 11.84 94.79 21.31
C LYS A 231 13.10 95.66 21.32
N GLY A 232 13.13 96.70 20.49
CA GLY A 232 14.29 97.57 20.38
C GLY A 232 14.11 98.81 19.49
N PHE A 233 13.12 99.64 19.82
CA PHE A 233 13.07 101.11 19.70
C PHE A 233 13.85 101.79 18.55
N ARG A 234 13.14 102.52 17.67
CA ARG A 234 13.73 103.72 17.06
C ARG A 234 12.71 104.80 16.71
N ASP A 235 13.07 105.99 17.18
CA ASP A 235 12.35 107.23 17.30
C ASP A 235 12.97 108.28 16.35
N LYS A 236 12.16 109.30 16.02
CA LYS A 236 12.46 110.66 15.51
C LYS A 236 12.81 110.96 14.04
N GLY A 237 12.02 111.92 13.54
CA GLY A 237 12.47 113.14 12.84
C GLY A 237 11.93 113.24 11.40
N HIS A 238 11.40 114.35 10.88
CA HIS A 238 11.19 115.73 11.34
C HIS A 238 10.32 116.45 10.27
N GLY A 239 9.53 117.45 10.65
CA GLY A 239 9.41 118.69 9.84
C GLY A 239 8.04 119.16 9.33
N ARG A 240 7.49 120.17 10.03
CA ARG A 240 6.74 121.38 9.58
C ARG A 240 5.33 121.23 8.94
N GLY A 241 4.35 121.92 9.56
CA GLY A 241 3.12 122.42 8.91
C GLY A 241 3.37 123.69 8.09
N PRO A 242 2.37 124.55 7.76
CA PRO A 242 0.97 124.61 8.23
C PRO A 242 -0.06 124.75 7.05
N PRO A 243 -1.27 125.36 7.21
CA PRO A 243 -2.64 124.79 7.11
C PRO A 243 -3.39 125.34 5.86
N PRO A 244 -4.73 125.56 5.82
CA PRO A 244 -5.96 124.89 6.32
C PRO A 244 -6.70 124.25 5.11
N SER A 245 -7.92 123.68 5.10
CA SER A 245 -9.24 124.24 5.44
C SER A 245 -10.30 123.17 5.09
N ASP A 246 -11.37 123.11 5.88
CA ASP A 246 -12.77 122.94 5.49
C ASP A 246 -13.31 121.83 4.56
N GLN A 247 -14.37 121.22 5.11
CA GLN A 247 -15.66 120.87 4.48
C GLN A 247 -15.87 119.52 3.79
N ASN A 248 -16.91 118.85 4.32
CA ASN A 248 -17.98 118.13 3.64
C ASN A 248 -17.67 116.83 2.85
N THR A 249 -18.18 115.74 3.44
CA THR A 249 -19.17 114.77 2.89
C THR A 249 -19.57 114.88 1.39
N PRO A 250 -20.23 113.84 0.84
CA PRO A 250 -19.98 112.41 0.87
C PRO A 250 -20.15 111.81 -0.56
N PHE A 251 -20.29 110.48 -0.64
CA PHE A 251 -21.15 109.77 -1.60
C PHE A 251 -20.59 109.38 -2.98
N LYS A 252 -20.79 108.07 -3.25
CA LYS A 252 -21.25 107.46 -4.51
C LYS A 252 -20.29 107.57 -5.71
N GLU A 253 -20.24 106.68 -6.67
CA GLU A 253 -20.83 105.40 -7.07
C GLU A 253 -20.19 105.19 -8.45
N ASN A 254 -20.23 103.98 -8.99
CA ASN A 254 -20.26 103.76 -10.44
C ASN A 254 -18.96 104.05 -11.21
N LEU A 255 -18.63 103.35 -12.29
CA LEU A 255 -19.10 102.11 -12.89
C LEU A 255 -18.06 101.85 -14.00
N GLN A 256 -17.81 100.58 -14.28
CA GLN A 256 -17.70 100.02 -15.64
C GLN A 256 -16.67 100.50 -16.68
N SER A 257 -16.09 99.45 -17.30
CA SER A 257 -15.87 99.22 -18.75
C SER A 257 -15.12 100.29 -19.54
N SER A 258 -14.08 99.95 -20.28
CA SER A 258 -14.04 98.90 -21.30
C SER A 258 -12.60 98.53 -21.65
#